data_AF-A0A7S1JH86-F1
#
_entry.id   AF-A0A7S1JH86-F1
#
_cell.length_a   1.000
_cell.length_b   1.000
_cell.length_c   1.000
_cell.angle_alpha   90.00
_cell.angle_beta   90.00
_cell.angle_gamma   90.00
#
_symmetry.space_group_name_H-M   'P 1'
#
loop_
_entity.id
_entity.type
_entity.pdbx_description
1 polymer ?
#
loop_
_entity_poly.entity_id
_entity_poly.type
_entity_poly.pdbx_seq_one_letter_code
_entity_poly.pdbx_strand_id
1 'polypeptide(L)'
;MMYPERTSSGVLYAGQVGYLELGMTSKKEAMIGDTLFLPSQVSAKEVVPFPGFRVPRPTVYASIFPVGAGDYNALRVAVDKLGCNDASVEVKSDTSDALGSGLRCGVLGLLHMSIYCERLLQE
;
A
#
# COMPACT_ATOMS: atom_id res chain seq x y z
N MET A 1 9.66 27.75 -4.10
CA MET A 1 9.66 27.35 -5.51
C MET A 1 9.25 25.89 -5.55
N MET A 2 8.11 25.55 -6.15
CA MET A 2 7.62 24.17 -6.23
C MET A 2 7.78 23.71 -7.68
N TYR A 3 8.57 22.67 -7.90
CA TYR A 3 8.69 22.04 -9.23
C TYR A 3 7.59 20.98 -9.33
N PRO A 4 6.60 21.15 -10.22
CA PRO A 4 5.54 20.16 -10.40
C PRO A 4 6.05 18.87 -11.05
N GLU A 5 7.14 18.95 -11.80
CA GLU A 5 7.80 17.82 -12.45
C GLU A 5 8.95 17.27 -11.60
N ARG A 6 9.22 15.97 -11.76
CA ARG A 6 10.30 15.26 -11.06
C ARG A 6 11.65 15.82 -11.49
N THR A 7 12.21 16.69 -10.65
CA THR A 7 13.54 17.27 -10.85
C THR A 7 14.50 16.68 -9.84
N SER A 8 15.66 16.21 -10.28
CA SER A 8 16.69 15.68 -9.37
C SER A 8 17.43 16.84 -8.69
N SER A 9 17.41 16.88 -7.35
CA SER A 9 18.15 17.87 -6.57
C SER A 9 19.53 17.38 -6.10
N GLY A 10 19.83 16.09 -6.28
CA GLY A 10 21.06 15.43 -5.82
C GLY A 10 21.15 15.23 -4.30
N VAL A 11 20.73 16.21 -3.51
CA VAL A 11 20.70 16.17 -2.04
C VAL A 11 19.42 16.81 -1.48
N LEU A 12 19.01 16.39 -0.29
CA LEU A 12 17.95 17.00 0.50
C LEU A 12 18.52 17.47 1.84
N TYR A 13 18.33 18.76 2.15
CA TYR A 13 18.74 19.39 3.40
C TYR A 13 17.59 19.46 4.40
N ALA A 14 17.91 19.72 5.66
CA ALA A 14 16.93 19.86 6.72
C ALA A 14 15.87 20.93 6.39
N GLY A 15 14.59 20.59 6.56
CA GLY A 15 13.45 21.46 6.26
C GLY A 15 12.98 21.42 4.80
N GLN A 16 13.64 20.66 3.92
CA GLN A 16 13.19 20.47 2.55
C GLN A 16 12.20 19.29 2.42
N VAL A 17 11.31 19.41 1.44
CA VAL A 17 10.37 18.35 1.06
C VAL A 17 10.73 17.87 -0.34
N GLY A 18 10.82 16.56 -0.52
CA GLY A 18 11.19 15.94 -1.79
C GLY A 18 10.81 14.46 -1.84
N TYR A 19 11.34 13.75 -2.82
CA TYR A 19 11.18 12.30 -2.98
C TYR A 19 12.55 11.63 -3.01
N LEU A 20 12.59 10.35 -2.66
CA LEU A 20 13.79 9.51 -2.66
C LEU A 20 13.49 8.22 -3.43
N GLU A 21 14.40 7.81 -4.31
CA GLU A 21 14.32 6.54 -5.04
C GLU A 21 15.36 5.58 -4.46
N LEU A 22 14.92 4.57 -3.70
CA LEU A 22 15.79 3.70 -2.92
C LEU A 22 15.88 2.25 -3.43
N GLY A 23 15.40 1.96 -4.66
CA GLY A 23 15.47 0.61 -5.24
C GLY A 23 14.76 -0.48 -4.42
N MET A 24 13.88 -0.09 -3.50
CA MET A 24 13.12 -1.01 -2.63
C MET A 24 12.20 -1.89 -3.47
N THR A 25 12.16 -3.18 -3.14
CA THR A 25 11.38 -4.16 -3.91
C THR A 25 10.00 -4.37 -3.29
N SER A 26 9.88 -4.23 -1.96
CA SER A 26 8.63 -4.37 -1.23
C SER A 26 8.23 -3.06 -0.55
N LYS A 27 6.94 -2.72 -0.63
CA LYS A 27 6.39 -1.57 0.09
C LYS A 27 6.42 -1.71 1.60
N LYS A 28 6.51 -2.95 2.11
CA LYS A 28 6.63 -3.18 3.55
C LYS A 28 7.96 -2.63 4.11
N GLU A 29 8.93 -2.34 3.23
CA GLU A 29 10.21 -1.75 3.60
C GLU A 29 10.13 -0.24 3.88
N ALA A 30 9.13 0.46 3.32
CA ALA A 30 8.92 1.89 3.56
C ALA A 30 7.45 2.18 3.82
N MET A 31 7.12 2.40 5.10
CA MET A 31 5.76 2.72 5.53
C MET A 31 5.57 4.23 5.67
N ILE A 32 4.34 4.69 5.48
CA ILE A 32 3.99 6.11 5.64
C ILE A 32 4.17 6.50 7.11
N GLY A 33 4.95 7.54 7.36
CA GLY A 33 5.28 8.02 8.70
C GLY A 33 6.54 7.39 9.31
N ASP A 34 7.25 6.53 8.58
CA ASP A 34 8.54 5.99 9.02
C ASP A 34 9.66 7.04 8.94
N THR A 35 10.73 6.83 9.69
CA THR A 35 11.88 7.74 9.75
C THR A 35 13.08 7.11 9.05
N LEU A 36 13.47 7.69 7.91
CA LEU A 36 14.66 7.27 7.18
C LEU A 36 15.92 7.90 7.79
N PHE A 37 16.97 7.09 7.96
CA PHE A 37 18.29 7.54 8.40
C PHE A 37 19.38 6.87 7.56
N LEU A 38 20.56 7.47 7.53
CA LEU A 38 21.74 6.95 6.82
C LEU A 38 22.56 6.08 7.78
N PRO A 39 22.67 4.74 7.54
CA PRO A 39 23.43 3.84 8.41
C PRO A 39 24.92 4.20 8.50
N SER A 40 25.45 4.93 7.51
CA SER A 40 26.83 5.39 7.47
C SER A 40 27.13 6.57 8.41
N GLN A 41 26.10 7.27 8.89
CA GLN A 41 26.26 8.47 9.71
C GLN A 41 25.73 8.27 11.14
N VAL A 42 24.68 7.48 11.31
CA VAL A 42 24.01 7.31 12.61
C VAL A 42 23.63 5.83 12.80
N SER A 43 23.88 5.29 13.99
CA SER A 43 23.43 3.96 14.35
C SER A 43 21.91 3.93 14.53
N ALA A 44 21.24 2.87 14.10
CA ALA A 44 19.79 2.69 14.25
C ALA A 44 19.30 2.86 15.70
N LYS A 45 20.17 2.63 16.69
CA LYS A 45 19.87 2.76 18.12
C LYS A 45 19.81 4.22 18.61
N GLU A 46 20.43 5.14 17.89
CA GLU A 46 20.52 6.56 18.26
C GLU A 46 19.44 7.40 17.58
N VAL A 47 18.75 6.84 16.59
CA VAL A 47 17.65 7.50 15.88
C VAL A 47 16.38 7.38 16.70
N VAL A 48 15.87 8.53 17.15
CA VAL A 48 14.55 8.61 17.77
C VAL A 48 13.52 8.66 16.65
N PRO A 49 12.69 7.61 16.45
CA PRO A 49 11.65 7.63 15.42
C PRO A 49 10.60 8.70 15.75
N PHE A 50 9.99 9.25 14.70
CA PHE A 50 8.95 10.25 14.90
C PHE A 50 7.79 9.69 15.75
N PRO A 51 7.39 10.38 16.84
CA PRO A 51 6.36 9.88 17.73
C PRO A 51 5.00 9.84 17.00
N GLY A 52 4.33 8.69 17.07
CA GLY A 52 3.01 8.51 16.45
C GLY A 52 2.99 7.67 15.19
N PHE A 53 4.13 7.11 14.76
CA PHE A 53 4.13 6.06 13.73
C PHE A 53 3.26 4.87 14.20
N ARG A 54 2.26 4.53 13.39
CA ARG A 54 1.38 3.38 13.59
C ARG A 54 1.28 2.62 12.30
N VAL A 55 1.54 1.32 12.36
CA VAL A 55 1.31 0.44 11.23
C VAL A 55 -0.18 0.49 10.87
N PRO A 56 -0.53 0.80 9.60
CA PRO A 56 -1.92 0.82 9.18
C PRO A 56 -2.53 -0.57 9.40
N ARG A 57 -3.65 -0.63 10.13
CA ARG A 57 -4.40 -1.86 10.37
C ARG A 57 -5.75 -1.78 9.68
N PRO A 58 -6.14 -2.80 8.91
CA PRO A 58 -7.48 -2.84 8.32
C PRO A 58 -8.56 -2.85 9.40
N THR A 59 -9.57 -2.00 9.24
CA THR A 59 -10.71 -1.89 10.16
C THR A 59 -11.97 -2.53 9.56
N VAL A 60 -12.06 -2.60 8.24
CA VAL A 60 -13.20 -3.16 7.50
C VAL A 60 -12.68 -4.30 6.63
N TYR A 61 -13.42 -5.40 6.59
CA TYR A 61 -13.14 -6.54 5.73
C TYR A 61 -14.34 -6.83 4.84
N ALA A 62 -14.08 -7.13 3.57
CA ALA A 62 -15.08 -7.53 2.61
C ALA A 62 -14.55 -8.70 1.77
N SER A 63 -15.41 -9.69 1.52
CA SER A 63 -15.09 -10.81 0.64
C SER A 63 -15.68 -10.55 -0.75
N ILE A 64 -14.83 -10.58 -1.77
CA ILE A 64 -15.16 -10.32 -3.16
C ILE A 64 -15.12 -11.66 -3.89
N PHE A 65 -16.21 -11.97 -4.59
CA PHE A 65 -16.37 -13.20 -5.36
C PHE A 65 -16.66 -12.86 -6.82
N PRO A 66 -16.05 -13.56 -7.78
CA PRO A 66 -16.37 -13.38 -9.20
C PRO A 66 -17.76 -13.95 -9.50
N VAL A 67 -18.45 -13.37 -10.49
CA VAL A 67 -19.76 -13.87 -10.95
C VAL A 67 -19.59 -15.13 -11.80
N GLY A 68 -18.50 -15.22 -12.57
CA GLY A 68 -18.13 -16.39 -13.37
C GLY A 68 -16.94 -17.14 -12.79
N ALA A 69 -16.97 -18.49 -12.80
CA ALA A 69 -15.87 -19.32 -12.32
C ALA A 69 -14.54 -19.13 -13.09
N GLY A 70 -14.60 -18.64 -14.34
CA GLY A 70 -13.43 -18.34 -15.16
C GLY A 70 -12.72 -17.04 -14.80
N ASP A 71 -13.37 -16.14 -14.07
CA ASP A 71 -12.88 -14.78 -13.81
C ASP A 71 -12.07 -14.67 -12.51
N TYR A 72 -11.94 -15.76 -11.74
CA TYR A 72 -11.16 -15.75 -10.51
C TYR A 72 -9.70 -15.30 -10.72
N ASN A 73 -9.07 -15.78 -11.81
CA ASN A 73 -7.70 -15.38 -12.12
C ASN A 73 -7.61 -13.91 -12.52
N ALA A 74 -8.57 -13.39 -13.28
CA ALA A 74 -8.62 -11.97 -13.64
C ALA A 74 -8.79 -11.10 -12.38
N LEU A 75 -9.72 -11.49 -11.50
CA LEU A 75 -9.95 -10.84 -10.21
C LEU A 75 -8.68 -10.84 -9.34
N ARG A 76 -8.00 -11.99 -9.22
CA ARG A 76 -6.74 -12.13 -8.48
C ARG A 76 -5.69 -11.15 -8.99
N VAL A 77 -5.50 -11.08 -10.30
CA VAL A 77 -4.52 -10.20 -10.94
C VAL A 77 -4.87 -8.72 -10.73
N ALA A 78 -6.13 -8.34 -10.90
CA ALA A 78 -6.57 -6.96 -10.68
C ALA A 78 -6.38 -6.53 -9.20
N VAL A 79 -6.79 -7.38 -8.26
CA VAL A 79 -6.61 -7.14 -6.82
C VAL A 79 -5.12 -7.03 -6.44
N ASP A 80 -4.26 -7.90 -6.97
CA ASP A 80 -2.82 -7.84 -6.72
C ASP A 80 -2.20 -6.57 -7.33
N LYS A 81 -2.62 -6.14 -8.53
CA LYS A 81 -2.20 -4.86 -9.13
C LYS A 81 -2.63 -3.65 -8.29
N LEU A 82 -3.87 -3.64 -7.80
CA LEU A 82 -4.38 -2.59 -6.92
C LEU A 82 -3.64 -2.57 -5.57
N GLY A 83 -3.34 -3.74 -5.00
CA GLY A 83 -2.49 -3.87 -3.81
C GLY A 83 -1.05 -3.42 -4.05
N CYS A 84 -0.54 -3.56 -5.28
CA CYS A 84 0.72 -2.97 -5.72
C CYS A 84 0.68 -1.43 -5.83
N ASN A 85 -0.47 -0.76 -5.70
CA ASN A 85 -0.54 0.69 -5.51
C ASN A 85 -0.85 1.09 -4.05
N ASP A 86 -1.75 0.38 -3.37
CA ASP A 86 -2.14 0.68 -1.99
C ASP A 86 -1.44 -0.22 -0.96
N ALA A 87 -0.61 0.36 -0.09
CA ALA A 87 0.11 -0.38 0.95
C ALA A 87 -0.75 -0.74 2.18
N SER A 88 -1.96 -0.20 2.28
CA SER A 88 -2.86 -0.40 3.42
C SER A 88 -3.88 -1.53 3.22
N VAL A 89 -3.97 -2.08 2.01
CA VAL A 89 -4.89 -3.16 1.67
C VAL A 89 -4.26 -4.51 1.99
N GLU A 90 -4.95 -5.32 2.78
CA GLU A 90 -4.59 -6.72 2.99
C GLU A 90 -5.48 -7.62 2.12
N VAL A 91 -4.87 -8.52 1.36
CA VAL A 91 -5.60 -9.48 0.51
C VAL A 91 -5.31 -10.89 0.98
N LYS A 92 -6.35 -11.70 1.18
CA LYS A 92 -6.26 -13.13 1.52
C LYS A 92 -7.19 -13.93 0.63
N SER A 93 -6.78 -15.14 0.24
CA SER A 93 -7.67 -16.08 -0.42
C SER A 93 -8.78 -16.51 0.54
N ASP A 94 -10.03 -16.48 0.07
CA ASP A 94 -11.20 -16.89 0.84
C ASP A 94 -12.04 -17.84 -0.03
N THR A 95 -12.60 -18.90 0.54
CA THR A 95 -13.41 -19.87 -0.20
C THR A 95 -14.74 -20.06 0.50
N SER A 96 -15.83 -19.95 -0.25
CA SER A 96 -17.20 -20.11 0.24
C SER A 96 -17.85 -21.31 -0.42
N ASP A 97 -18.62 -22.09 0.35
CA ASP A 97 -19.34 -23.25 -0.17
C ASP A 97 -20.42 -22.89 -1.21
N ALA A 98 -21.00 -21.69 -1.09
CA ALA A 98 -22.07 -21.22 -1.98
C ALA A 98 -21.55 -20.39 -3.17
N LEU A 99 -20.50 -19.59 -2.95
CA LEU A 99 -19.99 -18.61 -3.93
C LEU A 99 -18.67 -19.07 -4.59
N GLY A 100 -18.09 -20.17 -4.15
CA GLY A 100 -16.82 -20.68 -4.66
C GLY A 100 -15.60 -19.91 -4.17
N SER A 101 -14.58 -19.81 -5.01
CA SER A 101 -13.31 -19.16 -4.67
C SER A 101 -13.40 -17.65 -4.83
N GLY A 102 -12.97 -16.92 -3.79
CA GLY A 102 -12.94 -15.46 -3.75
C GLY A 102 -11.71 -14.92 -3.03
N LEU A 103 -11.76 -13.62 -2.73
CA LEU A 103 -10.71 -12.88 -2.07
C LEU A 103 -11.29 -12.03 -0.95
N ARG A 104 -10.71 -12.16 0.25
CA ARG A 104 -10.99 -11.26 1.36
C ARG A 104 -10.03 -10.09 1.32
N CYS A 105 -10.57 -8.89 1.18
CA CYS A 105 -9.85 -7.63 1.20
C CYS A 105 -10.10 -6.91 2.53
N GLY A 106 -9.04 -6.52 3.23
CA GLY A 106 -9.06 -5.67 4.41
C GLY A 106 -8.65 -4.26 4.04
N VAL A 107 -9.46 -3.27 4.42
CA VAL A 107 -9.24 -1.84 4.13
C VAL A 107 -9.40 -0.98 5.38
N LEU A 108 -8.90 0.26 5.31
CA LEU A 108 -8.90 1.23 6.41
C LEU A 108 -10.27 1.82 6.76
N GLY A 109 -11.29 1.66 5.91
CA GLY A 109 -12.64 2.17 6.17
C GLY A 109 -13.59 2.04 4.98
N LEU A 110 -14.84 2.46 5.17
CA LEU A 110 -15.92 2.31 4.17
C LEU A 110 -15.65 3.08 2.86
N LEU A 111 -15.15 4.31 2.94
CA LEU A 111 -14.80 5.10 1.75
C LEU A 111 -13.62 4.46 1.00
N HIS A 112 -12.67 3.91 1.72
CA HIS A 112 -11.57 3.19 1.09
C HIS A 112 -12.10 1.97 0.33
N MET A 113 -13.05 1.23 0.91
CA MET A 113 -13.71 0.12 0.22
C MET A 113 -14.45 0.57 -1.05
N SER A 114 -15.20 1.68 -1.01
CA SER A 114 -15.97 2.12 -2.17
C SER A 114 -15.07 2.51 -3.34
N ILE A 115 -13.99 3.24 -3.08
CA ILE A 115 -12.99 3.61 -4.10
C ILE A 115 -12.28 2.36 -4.62
N TYR A 116 -11.95 1.42 -3.73
CA TYR A 116 -11.30 0.17 -4.11
C TYR A 116 -12.18 -0.68 -5.03
N CYS A 117 -13.47 -0.85 -4.68
CA CYS A 117 -14.46 -1.52 -5.53
C CYS A 117 -14.65 -0.83 -6.87
N GLU A 118 -14.75 0.49 -6.90
CA GLU A 118 -14.96 1.24 -8.14
C GLU A 118 -13.78 1.08 -9.09
N ARG A 119 -12.54 1.15 -8.59
CA ARG A 119 -11.35 0.90 -9.40
C ARG A 119 -11.29 -0.53 -9.92
N LEU A 120 -11.66 -1.51 -9.09
CA LEU A 120 -11.70 -2.90 -9.48
C LEU A 120 -12.73 -3.19 -10.59
N LEU A 121 -13.82 -2.41 -10.66
CA LEU A 121 -14.83 -2.52 -11.72
C LEU A 121 -14.43 -1.79 -13.02
N GLN A 122 -13.48 -0.86 -12.94
CA GLN A 122 -13.00 -0.08 -14.09
C GLN A 122 -11.78 -0.73 -14.79
N GLU A 123 -11.04 -1.60 -14.09
CA GLU A 123 -10.01 -2.47 -14.69
C GLU A 123 -10.60 -3.67 -15.43
#